data_AF-A0A357IZ29-F1
#
_entry.id   AF-A0A357IZ29-F1
#
_cell.length_a   1.000
_cell.length_b   1.000
_cell.length_c   1.000
_cell.angle_alpha   90.00
_cell.angle_beta   90.00
_cell.angle_gamma   90.00
#
_symmetry.space_group_name_H-M   'P 1'
#
loop_
_entity.id
_entity.type
_entity.pdbx_description
1 polymer ?
#
loop_
_entity_poly.entity_id
_entity_poly.type
_entity_poly.pdbx_seq_one_letter_code
_entity_poly.pdbx_strand_id
1 'polypeptide(L)'
;MPANYGPALCTLWILLTALTGLPAEERGFPVPGVPYGLAHDGNHFWFTELSGRKLYRTDSRGRMQAYFYGNRYLYGIRFSPFDGYIYAGSRGAFYRYNPITGKQMDRLSVPVERVAGLAFGPGVIYLLEKGNGKVYVYSPDSGRILYSGDTGLKEARDIAFYRGQLWITEGDQGMIHRFDPSSFRRTGRLEAPSKTLRGLTFVKGELWIIDRDQLRLEPVFFSEGPNFIAGQEQNRSLLYRISWDRNLDRTLVVVLPASGRGQRVGSPMLSGNFDVTYLSDGTRVVLIRPGRSTSSKLEFRVPIALRSVDYLFSREDSPELINRKGCFIDVKQGIIEQKPVCRPLYKKGQEPAIPGPREILDSGVRFLDSVHDLELLRIPEGSNPAIVYSVDDFDPSQDLDDLRPENVQLEIFLETDR
;
A
#
# COMPACT_ATOMS: atom_id res chain seq x y z
N MET A 1 50.75 54.85 33.51
CA MET A 1 49.32 54.72 33.85
C MET A 1 48.66 53.88 32.76
N PRO A 2 48.31 52.61 33.01
CA PRO A 2 47.63 51.78 32.03
C PRO A 2 46.11 51.92 32.17
N ALA A 3 45.41 51.90 31.02
CA ALA A 3 43.97 52.09 30.90
C ALA A 3 43.21 50.78 31.15
N ASN A 4 42.07 50.91 31.83
CA ASN A 4 41.09 49.87 32.13
C ASN A 4 40.45 49.29 30.87
N TYR A 5 40.39 47.96 30.77
CA TYR A 5 39.49 47.23 29.87
C TYR A 5 38.26 46.76 30.66
N GLY A 6 37.07 47.19 30.24
CA GLY A 6 35.79 46.63 30.69
C GLY A 6 35.37 45.41 29.85
N PRO A 7 34.55 44.48 30.39
CA PRO A 7 34.20 43.24 29.69
C PRO A 7 33.13 43.49 28.61
N ALA A 8 33.37 42.95 27.41
CA ALA A 8 32.42 42.93 26.31
C ALA A 8 31.34 41.85 26.55
N LEU A 9 30.08 42.28 26.61
CA LEU A 9 28.90 41.40 26.60
C LEU A 9 28.74 40.78 25.21
N CYS A 10 28.96 39.47 25.11
CA CYS A 10 28.72 38.69 23.91
C CYS A 10 27.26 38.23 23.90
N THR A 11 26.40 38.91 23.15
CA THR A 11 24.99 38.51 22.95
C THR A 11 24.92 37.40 21.90
N LEU A 12 24.63 36.18 22.35
CA LEU A 12 24.42 35.01 21.52
C LEU A 12 23.00 35.06 20.91
N TRP A 13 22.90 35.38 19.63
CA TRP A 13 21.64 35.27 18.88
C TRP A 13 21.39 33.80 18.53
N ILE A 14 20.46 33.16 19.25
CA ILE A 14 19.96 31.84 18.88
C ILE A 14 18.95 32.04 17.74
N LEU A 15 19.38 31.76 16.50
CA LEU A 15 18.47 31.62 15.37
C LEU A 15 17.66 30.32 15.58
N LEU A 16 16.38 30.44 15.96
CA LEU A 16 15.42 29.36 15.81
C LEU A 16 15.13 29.20 14.31
N THR A 17 15.86 28.32 13.63
CA THR A 17 15.42 27.83 12.32
C THR A 17 14.21 26.93 12.54
N ALA A 18 13.01 27.47 12.28
CA ALA A 18 11.84 26.64 12.06
C ALA A 18 12.14 25.71 10.88
N LEU A 19 12.26 24.41 11.15
CA LEU A 19 12.23 23.37 10.12
C LEU A 19 10.81 23.34 9.54
N THR A 20 10.50 24.26 8.63
CA THR A 20 9.36 24.08 7.74
C THR A 20 9.76 22.98 6.77
N GLY A 21 9.29 21.76 7.04
CA GLY A 21 9.37 20.68 6.06
C GLY A 21 8.81 21.19 4.75
N LEU A 22 9.63 21.20 3.70
CA LEU A 22 9.16 21.46 2.35
C LEU A 22 8.03 20.45 2.09
N PRO A 23 6.82 20.87 1.69
CA PRO A 23 5.82 19.91 1.24
C PRO A 23 6.47 19.07 0.16
N ALA A 24 6.43 17.74 0.35
CA ALA A 24 6.89 16.80 -0.66
C ALA A 24 6.24 17.21 -1.99
N GLU A 25 7.05 17.43 -3.02
CA GLU A 25 6.56 17.79 -4.35
C GLU A 25 5.47 16.79 -4.74
N GLU A 26 4.25 17.25 -4.99
CA GLU A 26 3.10 16.39 -5.24
C GLU A 26 3.28 15.73 -6.61
N ARG A 27 3.98 14.60 -6.65
CA ARG A 27 4.40 13.93 -7.89
C ARG A 27 3.18 13.45 -8.68
N GLY A 28 3.14 13.77 -9.97
CA GLY A 28 2.01 13.52 -10.87
C GLY A 28 1.33 14.80 -11.34
N PHE A 29 0.28 14.67 -12.13
CA PHE A 29 -0.44 15.81 -12.70
C PHE A 29 -1.87 15.44 -13.12
N PRO A 30 -2.81 16.40 -13.09
CA PRO A 30 -4.19 16.18 -13.51
C PRO A 30 -4.26 15.82 -14.99
N VAL A 31 -5.22 14.98 -15.35
CA VAL A 31 -5.51 14.55 -16.73
C VAL A 31 -6.98 14.84 -17.08
N PRO A 32 -7.32 15.20 -18.32
CA PRO A 32 -8.67 15.57 -18.70
C PRO A 32 -9.56 14.36 -19.02
N GLY A 33 -10.88 14.59 -18.95
CA GLY A 33 -11.91 13.73 -19.55
C GLY A 33 -12.04 12.37 -18.86
N VAL A 34 -12.15 11.30 -19.65
CA VAL A 34 -12.23 9.93 -19.16
C VAL A 34 -10.94 9.19 -19.52
N PRO A 35 -9.87 9.36 -18.71
CA PRO A 35 -8.58 8.75 -18.98
C PRO A 35 -8.67 7.22 -18.84
N TYR A 36 -7.88 6.49 -19.65
CA TYR A 36 -7.86 5.03 -19.61
C TYR A 36 -6.45 4.44 -19.73
N GLY A 37 -5.90 4.29 -20.93
CA GLY A 37 -4.59 3.66 -21.13
C GLY A 37 -3.46 4.61 -20.78
N LEU A 38 -2.32 4.07 -20.37
CA LEU A 38 -1.13 4.85 -20.00
C LEU A 38 0.11 4.26 -20.67
N ALA A 39 1.02 5.06 -21.21
CA ALA A 39 2.32 4.61 -21.67
C ALA A 39 3.37 5.69 -21.43
N HIS A 40 4.64 5.33 -21.56
CA HIS A 40 5.75 6.28 -21.51
C HIS A 40 6.77 5.93 -22.59
N ASP A 41 7.22 6.93 -23.36
CA ASP A 41 8.14 6.74 -24.49
C ASP A 41 9.63 6.96 -24.14
N GLY A 42 9.90 7.27 -22.87
CA GLY A 42 11.23 7.64 -22.37
C GLY A 42 11.33 9.14 -22.03
N ASN A 43 10.51 9.98 -22.66
CA ASN A 43 10.48 11.43 -22.46
C ASN A 43 9.10 11.97 -22.06
N HIS A 44 8.03 11.37 -22.58
CA HIS A 44 6.66 11.82 -22.40
C HIS A 44 5.78 10.67 -21.93
N PHE A 45 4.80 11.02 -21.10
CA PHE A 45 3.65 10.18 -20.84
C PHE A 45 2.66 10.29 -22.00
N TRP A 46 1.99 9.18 -22.25
CA TRP A 46 0.93 9.05 -23.22
C TRP A 46 -0.29 8.46 -22.54
N PHE A 47 -1.48 8.96 -22.85
CA PHE A 47 -2.70 8.33 -22.34
C PHE A 47 -3.89 8.51 -23.28
N THR A 48 -4.82 7.55 -23.24
CA THR A 48 -6.08 7.65 -23.98
C THR A 48 -7.15 8.33 -23.15
N GLU A 49 -7.93 9.19 -23.78
CA GLU A 49 -9.15 9.78 -23.25
C GLU A 49 -10.32 9.28 -24.10
N LEU A 50 -11.22 8.52 -23.46
CA LEU A 50 -12.21 7.70 -24.16
C LEU A 50 -13.36 8.49 -24.77
N SER A 51 -13.84 9.54 -24.09
CA SER A 51 -15.06 10.25 -24.47
C SER A 51 -14.80 11.15 -25.68
N GLY A 52 -13.71 11.90 -25.66
CA GLY A 52 -13.27 12.77 -26.75
C GLY A 52 -12.48 12.06 -27.85
N ARG A 53 -12.16 10.76 -27.68
CA ARG A 53 -11.36 9.95 -28.62
C ARG A 53 -9.99 10.57 -28.91
N LYS A 54 -9.32 10.99 -27.84
CA LYS A 54 -8.04 11.69 -27.90
C LYS A 54 -6.92 10.86 -27.30
N LEU A 55 -5.79 10.82 -27.98
CA LEU A 55 -4.52 10.35 -27.45
C LEU A 55 -3.76 11.60 -27.00
N TYR A 56 -3.46 11.70 -25.72
CA TYR A 56 -2.67 12.78 -25.16
C TYR A 56 -1.21 12.36 -25.08
N ARG A 57 -0.32 13.29 -25.40
CA ARG A 57 1.10 13.30 -25.05
C ARG A 57 1.32 14.39 -24.03
N THR A 58 2.00 14.09 -22.94
CA THR A 58 2.31 15.08 -21.90
C THR A 58 3.73 14.93 -21.40
N ASP A 59 4.38 16.04 -21.11
CA ASP A 59 5.63 16.02 -20.37
C ASP A 59 5.40 15.81 -18.86
N SER A 60 6.48 15.68 -18.10
CA SER A 60 6.45 15.52 -16.65
C SER A 60 5.94 16.75 -15.88
N ARG A 61 5.73 17.88 -16.57
CA ARG A 61 5.17 19.12 -16.01
C ARG A 61 3.68 19.29 -16.33
N GLY A 62 3.06 18.29 -16.94
CA GLY A 62 1.64 18.30 -17.31
C GLY A 62 1.31 19.14 -18.56
N ARG A 63 2.31 19.55 -19.36
CA ARG A 63 2.02 20.25 -20.64
C ARG A 63 1.60 19.23 -21.68
N MET A 64 0.38 19.39 -22.21
CA MET A 64 -0.26 18.36 -23.04
C MET A 64 -0.44 18.77 -24.50
N GLN A 65 -0.32 17.78 -25.38
CA GLN A 65 -0.73 17.83 -26.77
C GLN A 65 -1.72 16.70 -27.03
N ALA A 66 -2.83 16.98 -27.71
CA ALA A 66 -3.85 16.00 -28.03
C ALA A 66 -3.86 15.65 -29.51
N TYR A 67 -4.02 14.36 -29.83
CA TYR A 67 -4.22 13.84 -31.17
C TYR A 67 -5.58 13.15 -31.24
N PHE A 68 -6.35 13.41 -32.29
CA PHE A 68 -7.60 12.70 -32.52
C PHE A 68 -7.32 11.36 -33.21
N TYR A 69 -7.86 10.26 -32.67
CA TYR A 69 -7.64 8.92 -33.24
C TYR A 69 -8.87 8.29 -33.89
N GLY A 70 -10.05 8.93 -33.82
CA GLY A 70 -11.28 8.54 -34.54
C GLY A 70 -11.99 7.27 -34.06
N ASN A 71 -11.23 6.25 -33.65
CA ASN A 71 -11.73 4.96 -33.18
C ASN A 71 -12.54 5.09 -31.90
N ARG A 72 -13.56 4.24 -31.76
CA ARG A 72 -14.29 4.11 -30.50
C ARG A 72 -13.60 3.05 -29.65
N TYR A 73 -13.46 3.32 -28.35
CA TYR A 73 -12.93 2.35 -27.37
C TYR A 73 -11.47 1.92 -27.61
N LEU A 74 -10.54 2.88 -27.58
CA LEU A 74 -9.12 2.55 -27.38
C LEU A 74 -8.85 2.45 -25.88
N TYR A 75 -8.55 1.25 -25.41
CA TYR A 75 -8.32 0.96 -24.00
C TYR A 75 -6.87 1.27 -23.61
N GLY A 76 -6.16 0.29 -23.03
CA GLY A 76 -4.77 0.35 -22.64
C GLY A 76 -3.85 0.59 -23.85
N ILE A 77 -2.76 1.30 -23.60
CA ILE A 77 -1.76 1.62 -24.61
C ILE A 77 -0.35 1.26 -24.14
N ARG A 78 0.55 1.00 -25.08
CA ARG A 78 1.98 0.85 -24.82
C ARG A 78 2.80 1.52 -25.89
N PHE A 79 3.88 2.14 -25.47
CA PHE A 79 4.97 2.46 -26.36
C PHE A 79 5.80 1.19 -26.62
N SER A 80 6.07 0.93 -27.89
CA SER A 80 6.94 -0.16 -28.30
C SER A 80 8.38 0.34 -28.33
N PRO A 81 9.27 -0.20 -27.48
CA PRO A 81 10.69 0.16 -27.52
C PRO A 81 11.40 -0.38 -28.78
N PHE A 82 10.75 -1.26 -29.55
CA PHE A 82 11.34 -1.92 -30.71
C PHE A 82 11.21 -1.11 -31.99
N ASP A 83 10.04 -0.52 -32.24
CA ASP A 83 9.75 0.23 -33.46
C ASP A 83 9.35 1.69 -33.20
N GLY A 84 9.22 2.10 -31.93
CA GLY A 84 8.95 3.48 -31.55
C GLY A 84 7.51 3.94 -31.77
N TYR A 85 6.57 3.02 -31.92
CA TYR A 85 5.14 3.35 -32.10
C TYR A 85 4.33 3.15 -30.82
N ILE A 86 3.15 3.81 -30.77
CA ILE A 86 2.15 3.58 -29.72
C ILE A 86 1.18 2.51 -30.20
N TYR A 87 1.03 1.45 -29.43
CA TYR A 87 0.07 0.39 -29.66
C TYR A 87 -1.11 0.56 -28.71
N ALA A 88 -2.34 0.38 -29.21
CA ALA A 88 -3.56 0.57 -28.44
C ALA A 88 -4.54 -0.59 -28.59
N GLY A 89 -4.97 -1.17 -27.47
CA GLY A 89 -5.95 -2.25 -27.44
C GLY A 89 -7.36 -1.76 -27.78
N SER A 90 -8.13 -2.59 -28.48
CA SER A 90 -9.53 -2.31 -28.84
C SER A 90 -10.34 -3.60 -29.03
N ARG A 91 -11.52 -3.50 -29.63
CA ARG A 91 -12.39 -4.65 -29.90
C ARG A 91 -11.89 -5.46 -31.11
N GLY A 92 -11.62 -6.75 -30.93
CA GLY A 92 -11.18 -7.66 -32.00
C GLY A 92 -9.85 -7.31 -32.67
N ALA A 93 -9.12 -6.33 -32.13
CA ALA A 93 -7.90 -5.81 -32.73
C ALA A 93 -7.11 -4.97 -31.73
N PHE A 94 -5.86 -4.71 -32.08
CA PHE A 94 -5.10 -3.58 -31.55
C PHE A 94 -4.55 -2.75 -32.72
N TYR A 95 -4.26 -1.48 -32.46
CA TYR A 95 -3.88 -0.51 -33.47
C TYR A 95 -2.47 0.02 -33.21
N ARG A 96 -1.76 0.38 -34.29
CA ARG A 96 -0.47 1.04 -34.22
C ARG A 96 -0.61 2.51 -34.62
N TYR A 97 -0.05 3.41 -33.82
CA TYR A 97 -0.11 4.85 -33.98
C TYR A 97 1.28 5.47 -34.02
N ASN A 98 1.47 6.40 -34.95
CA ASN A 98 2.68 7.20 -35.05
C ASN A 98 2.69 8.30 -33.96
N PRO A 99 3.64 8.31 -33.02
CA PRO A 99 3.65 9.28 -31.92
C PRO A 99 4.08 10.69 -32.34
N ILE A 100 4.59 10.88 -33.55
CA ILE A 100 4.96 12.21 -34.07
C ILE A 100 3.73 12.89 -34.67
N THR A 101 2.94 12.14 -35.43
CA THR A 101 1.79 12.68 -36.19
C THR A 101 0.43 12.39 -35.57
N GLY A 102 0.35 11.45 -34.64
CA GLY A 102 -0.91 10.93 -34.10
C GLY A 102 -1.70 10.05 -35.07
N LYS A 103 -1.18 9.79 -36.28
CA LYS A 103 -1.89 9.00 -37.29
C LYS A 103 -1.90 7.52 -36.94
N GLN A 104 -3.06 6.89 -37.14
CA GLN A 104 -3.17 5.42 -37.15
C GLN A 104 -2.43 4.88 -38.38
N MET A 105 -1.52 3.95 -38.16
CA MET A 105 -0.75 3.27 -39.19
C MET A 105 -1.41 1.95 -39.58
N ASP A 106 -1.74 1.12 -38.59
CA ASP A 106 -2.19 -0.27 -38.81
C ASP A 106 -3.32 -0.68 -37.88
N ARG A 107 -4.09 -1.68 -38.32
CA ARG A 107 -5.06 -2.43 -37.52
C ARG A 107 -4.65 -3.90 -37.55
N LEU A 108 -4.29 -4.44 -36.39
CA LEU A 108 -3.89 -5.84 -36.22
C LEU A 108 -5.05 -6.62 -35.60
N SER A 109 -5.75 -7.37 -36.44
CA SER A 109 -6.90 -8.19 -36.02
C SER A 109 -6.45 -9.38 -35.18
N VAL A 110 -7.18 -9.65 -34.09
CA VAL A 110 -6.91 -10.78 -33.19
C VAL A 110 -8.24 -11.42 -32.73
N PRO A 111 -8.26 -12.73 -32.45
CA PRO A 111 -9.44 -13.42 -31.92
C PRO A 111 -9.62 -13.18 -30.41
N VAL A 112 -9.50 -11.92 -29.99
CA VAL A 112 -9.70 -11.46 -28.61
C VAL A 112 -10.81 -10.43 -28.63
N GLU A 113 -11.89 -10.63 -27.87
CA GLU A 113 -13.11 -9.83 -28.03
C GLU A 113 -12.82 -8.35 -27.73
N ARG A 114 -12.10 -8.10 -26.62
CA ARG A 114 -11.75 -6.76 -26.16
C ARG A 114 -10.35 -6.75 -25.54
N VAL A 115 -9.38 -6.23 -26.26
CA VAL A 115 -8.01 -6.05 -25.77
C VAL A 115 -7.98 -4.87 -24.78
N ALA A 116 -8.01 -5.16 -23.48
CA ALA A 116 -7.98 -4.19 -22.39
C ALA A 116 -6.68 -3.40 -22.37
N GLY A 117 -5.57 -4.07 -22.66
CA GLY A 117 -4.24 -3.51 -22.72
C GLY A 117 -3.30 -4.52 -23.36
N LEU A 118 -2.07 -4.11 -23.61
CA LEU A 118 -1.04 -4.98 -24.14
C LEU A 118 0.29 -4.73 -23.43
N ALA A 119 1.23 -5.67 -23.52
CA ALA A 119 2.57 -5.51 -22.98
C ALA A 119 3.60 -6.17 -23.88
N PHE A 120 4.73 -5.49 -24.07
CA PHE A 120 5.85 -6.01 -24.86
C PHE A 120 6.76 -6.86 -23.97
N GLY A 121 6.81 -8.16 -24.24
CA GLY A 121 7.74 -9.10 -23.62
C GLY A 121 8.89 -9.47 -24.56
N PRO A 122 9.79 -10.38 -24.11
CA PRO A 122 10.84 -10.92 -24.96
C PRO A 122 10.24 -11.70 -26.15
N GLY A 123 10.26 -11.10 -27.34
CA GLY A 123 9.82 -11.73 -28.60
C GLY A 123 8.30 -11.91 -28.77
N VAL A 124 7.49 -11.45 -27.81
CA VAL A 124 6.03 -11.63 -27.81
C VAL A 124 5.31 -10.38 -27.34
N ILE A 125 4.02 -10.26 -27.69
CA ILE A 125 3.11 -9.27 -27.16
C ILE A 125 2.07 -9.99 -26.30
N TYR A 126 1.95 -9.61 -25.03
CA TYR A 126 0.85 -10.06 -24.18
C TYR A 126 -0.37 -9.19 -24.43
N LEU A 127 -1.52 -9.80 -24.68
CA LEU A 127 -2.80 -9.13 -24.88
C LEU A 127 -3.72 -9.50 -23.72
N LEU A 128 -4.11 -8.52 -22.91
CA LEU A 128 -5.05 -8.73 -21.81
C LEU A 128 -6.48 -8.57 -22.33
N GLU A 129 -7.34 -9.54 -22.04
CA GLU A 129 -8.75 -9.50 -22.41
C GLU A 129 -9.63 -8.89 -21.30
N LYS A 130 -10.45 -7.92 -21.70
CA LYS A 130 -11.33 -7.19 -20.80
C LYS A 130 -12.55 -8.02 -20.41
N GLY A 131 -12.76 -8.23 -19.11
CA GLY A 131 -13.96 -8.85 -18.54
C GLY A 131 -13.79 -10.32 -18.15
N ASN A 132 -12.72 -10.97 -18.58
CA ASN A 132 -12.35 -12.31 -18.10
C ASN A 132 -10.91 -12.39 -17.56
N GLY A 133 -10.07 -11.37 -17.79
CA GLY A 133 -8.70 -11.35 -17.29
C GLY A 133 -7.76 -12.32 -17.98
N LYS A 134 -8.16 -12.92 -19.11
CA LYS A 134 -7.33 -13.85 -19.85
C LYS A 134 -6.19 -13.09 -20.53
N VAL A 135 -4.98 -13.63 -20.47
CA VAL A 135 -3.82 -13.09 -21.17
C VAL A 135 -3.47 -14.00 -22.33
N TYR A 136 -3.40 -13.44 -23.53
CA TYR A 136 -3.02 -14.13 -24.75
C TYR A 136 -1.59 -13.74 -25.14
N VAL A 137 -0.79 -14.72 -25.54
CA VAL A 137 0.58 -14.49 -26.02
C VAL A 137 0.56 -14.45 -27.53
N TYR A 138 0.79 -13.27 -28.09
CA TYR A 138 0.77 -13.00 -29.52
C TYR A 138 2.20 -12.95 -30.07
N SER A 139 2.45 -13.67 -31.16
CA SER A 139 3.68 -13.59 -31.93
C SER A 139 3.55 -12.48 -32.97
N PRO A 140 4.34 -11.40 -32.88
CA PRO A 140 4.33 -10.35 -33.91
C PRO A 140 4.83 -10.85 -35.26
N ASP A 141 5.72 -11.85 -35.29
CA ASP A 141 6.29 -12.39 -36.53
C ASP A 141 5.29 -13.21 -37.34
N SER A 142 4.52 -14.08 -36.66
CA SER A 142 3.54 -14.95 -37.32
C SER A 142 2.13 -14.36 -37.37
N GLY A 143 1.87 -13.31 -36.58
CA GLY A 143 0.55 -12.72 -36.40
C GLY A 143 -0.45 -13.62 -35.67
N ARG A 144 0.01 -14.63 -34.92
CA ARG A 144 -0.84 -15.65 -34.27
C ARG A 144 -0.75 -15.59 -32.76
N ILE A 145 -1.84 -16.03 -32.11
CA ILE A 145 -1.81 -16.39 -30.68
C ILE A 145 -1.08 -17.73 -30.54
N LEU A 146 -0.02 -17.74 -29.74
CA LEU A 146 0.76 -18.93 -29.43
C LEU A 146 0.07 -19.78 -28.35
N TYR A 147 -0.35 -19.14 -27.26
CA TYR A 147 -1.08 -19.74 -26.14
C TYR A 147 -1.76 -18.63 -25.31
N SER A 148 -2.50 -19.03 -24.27
CA SER A 148 -3.17 -18.11 -23.35
C SER A 148 -3.28 -18.71 -21.96
N GLY A 149 -3.45 -17.87 -20.95
CA GLY A 149 -3.73 -18.28 -19.58
C GLY A 149 -4.64 -17.31 -18.85
N ASP A 150 -5.15 -17.77 -17.71
CA ASP A 150 -6.11 -17.02 -16.88
C ASP A 150 -5.38 -16.41 -15.67
N THR A 151 -5.71 -15.15 -15.36
CA THR A 151 -5.17 -14.43 -14.19
C THR A 151 -6.13 -14.47 -12.99
N GLY A 152 -7.39 -14.87 -13.21
CA GLY A 152 -8.48 -14.79 -12.25
C GLY A 152 -9.05 -13.38 -12.06
N LEU A 153 -8.52 -12.36 -12.74
CA LEU A 153 -8.90 -10.96 -12.57
C LEU A 153 -10.04 -10.56 -13.49
N LYS A 154 -11.29 -10.65 -13.00
CA LYS A 154 -12.48 -10.27 -13.78
C LYS A 154 -12.49 -8.80 -14.20
N GLU A 155 -11.94 -7.92 -13.36
CA GLU A 155 -11.89 -6.48 -13.58
C GLU A 155 -10.52 -5.96 -14.04
N ALA A 156 -9.75 -6.78 -14.77
CA ALA A 156 -8.47 -6.38 -15.33
C ALA A 156 -8.63 -5.22 -16.35
N ARG A 157 -7.86 -4.13 -16.18
CA ARG A 157 -8.00 -2.91 -17.01
C ARG A 157 -6.79 -2.59 -17.90
N ASP A 158 -5.59 -2.87 -17.45
CA ASP A 158 -4.37 -2.68 -18.24
C ASP A 158 -3.27 -3.68 -17.83
N ILE A 159 -2.25 -3.86 -18.67
CA ILE A 159 -1.16 -4.83 -18.44
C ILE A 159 0.20 -4.27 -18.86
N ALA A 160 1.23 -4.30 -18.02
CA ALA A 160 2.61 -3.96 -18.40
C ALA A 160 3.55 -5.14 -18.17
N PHE A 161 4.68 -5.13 -18.86
CA PHE A 161 5.78 -6.06 -18.63
C PHE A 161 6.94 -5.28 -18.02
N TYR A 162 7.41 -5.70 -16.85
CA TYR A 162 8.50 -5.05 -16.15
C TYR A 162 9.25 -6.05 -15.28
N ARG A 163 10.59 -6.01 -15.36
CA ARG A 163 11.51 -6.93 -14.66
C ARG A 163 11.14 -8.41 -14.79
N GLY A 164 10.77 -8.83 -16.00
CA GLY A 164 10.43 -10.23 -16.27
C GLY A 164 9.04 -10.66 -15.79
N GLN A 165 8.22 -9.75 -15.27
CA GLN A 165 6.90 -10.03 -14.70
C GLN A 165 5.81 -9.23 -15.43
N LEU A 166 4.59 -9.75 -15.43
CA LEU A 166 3.40 -9.03 -15.88
C LEU A 166 2.76 -8.29 -14.69
N TRP A 167 2.36 -7.05 -14.92
CA TRP A 167 1.70 -6.20 -13.93
C TRP A 167 0.35 -5.80 -14.46
N ILE A 168 -0.71 -6.07 -13.71
CA ILE A 168 -2.10 -5.90 -14.16
C ILE A 168 -2.87 -5.09 -13.13
N THR A 169 -3.54 -4.03 -13.57
CA THR A 169 -4.49 -3.28 -12.72
C THR A 169 -5.83 -4.00 -12.65
N GLU A 170 -6.30 -4.24 -11.43
CA GLU A 170 -7.67 -4.65 -11.16
C GLU A 170 -8.48 -3.41 -10.79
N GLY A 171 -9.21 -2.90 -11.79
CA GLY A 171 -9.61 -1.51 -11.83
C GLY A 171 -10.49 -1.07 -10.67
N ASP A 172 -11.51 -1.86 -10.34
CA ASP A 172 -12.54 -1.44 -9.38
C ASP A 172 -12.30 -2.03 -7.98
N GLN A 173 -11.08 -2.54 -7.73
CA GLN A 173 -10.61 -3.02 -6.43
C GLN A 173 -9.42 -2.20 -5.89
N GLY A 174 -8.86 -1.28 -6.68
CA GLY A 174 -7.67 -0.52 -6.29
C GLY A 174 -6.40 -1.37 -6.14
N MET A 175 -6.35 -2.52 -6.81
CA MET A 175 -5.24 -3.47 -6.70
C MET A 175 -4.42 -3.53 -7.98
N ILE A 176 -3.11 -3.68 -7.82
CA ILE A 176 -2.16 -3.96 -8.90
C ILE A 176 -1.55 -5.32 -8.60
N HIS A 177 -1.69 -6.27 -9.51
CA HIS A 177 -1.24 -7.65 -9.33
C HIS A 177 -0.05 -7.92 -10.23
N ARG A 178 0.92 -8.65 -9.69
CA ARG A 178 2.10 -9.12 -10.40
C ARG A 178 1.93 -10.60 -10.73
N PHE A 179 2.29 -11.01 -11.94
CA PHE A 179 2.13 -12.37 -12.45
C PHE A 179 3.40 -12.85 -13.13
N ASP A 180 3.68 -14.14 -12.94
CA ASP A 180 4.67 -14.84 -13.72
C ASP A 180 4.16 -15.03 -15.16
N PRO A 181 4.90 -14.58 -16.19
CA PRO A 181 4.43 -14.63 -17.59
C PRO A 181 4.38 -16.05 -18.17
N SER A 182 5.08 -17.02 -17.58
CA SER A 182 5.13 -18.40 -18.09
C SER A 182 3.92 -19.22 -17.61
N SER A 183 3.49 -18.97 -16.38
CA SER A 183 2.44 -19.74 -15.70
C SER A 183 1.15 -18.96 -15.46
N PHE A 184 1.17 -17.64 -15.63
CA PHE A 184 0.09 -16.70 -15.28
C PHE A 184 -0.34 -16.80 -13.81
N ARG A 185 0.51 -17.34 -12.93
CA ARG A 185 0.27 -17.38 -11.49
C ARG A 185 0.63 -16.02 -10.87
N ARG A 186 -0.22 -15.55 -9.97
CA ARG A 186 0.03 -14.30 -9.23
C ARG A 186 1.25 -14.46 -8.32
N THR A 187 2.26 -13.62 -8.51
CA THR A 187 3.52 -13.58 -7.74
C THR A 187 3.60 -12.41 -6.75
N GLY A 188 2.59 -11.54 -6.72
CA GLY A 188 2.50 -10.45 -5.76
C GLY A 188 1.28 -9.57 -6.01
N ARG A 189 0.96 -8.68 -5.07
CA ARG A 189 0.01 -7.60 -5.27
C ARG A 189 0.35 -6.36 -4.45
N LEU A 190 -0.14 -5.23 -4.92
CA LEU A 190 -0.02 -3.93 -4.31
C LEU A 190 -1.39 -3.28 -4.24
N GLU A 191 -1.64 -2.61 -3.13
CA GLU A 191 -2.75 -1.67 -3.04
C GLU A 191 -2.28 -0.32 -3.57
N ALA A 192 -3.07 0.25 -4.48
CA ALA A 192 -2.82 1.57 -5.03
C ALA A 192 -3.54 2.65 -4.19
N PRO A 193 -3.16 3.93 -4.32
CA PRO A 193 -3.85 5.03 -3.64
C PRO A 193 -5.33 5.18 -4.06
N SER A 194 -5.67 4.74 -5.27
CA SER A 194 -7.01 4.86 -5.86
C SER A 194 -7.74 3.53 -5.95
N LYS A 195 -9.07 3.58 -5.79
CA LYS A 195 -9.99 2.44 -5.96
C LYS A 195 -10.44 2.21 -7.41
N THR A 196 -10.17 3.14 -8.33
CA THR A 196 -10.62 3.07 -9.74
C THR A 196 -9.45 3.17 -10.73
N LEU A 197 -8.55 2.20 -10.64
CA LEU A 197 -7.36 2.15 -11.49
C LEU A 197 -7.71 1.90 -12.96
N ARG A 198 -6.95 2.53 -13.85
CA ARG A 198 -6.98 2.25 -15.28
C ARG A 198 -5.59 1.87 -15.78
N GLY A 199 -4.97 2.72 -16.58
CA GLY A 199 -3.68 2.48 -17.19
C GLY A 199 -2.59 2.38 -16.13
N LEU A 200 -1.58 1.57 -16.42
CA LEU A 200 -0.37 1.48 -15.62
C LEU A 200 0.85 1.55 -16.55
N THR A 201 1.99 2.05 -16.11
CA THR A 201 3.24 1.97 -16.87
C THR A 201 4.44 2.08 -15.93
N PHE A 202 5.63 1.77 -16.42
CA PHE A 202 6.86 1.94 -15.66
C PHE A 202 7.73 3.04 -16.26
N VAL A 203 8.20 3.95 -15.41
CA VAL A 203 9.08 5.06 -15.80
C VAL A 203 10.28 5.06 -14.88
N LYS A 204 11.48 4.81 -15.44
CA LYS A 204 12.74 4.76 -14.68
C LYS A 204 12.67 3.89 -13.42
N GLY A 205 11.88 2.82 -13.49
CA GLY A 205 11.67 1.85 -12.44
C GLY A 205 10.58 2.16 -11.42
N GLU A 206 9.90 3.30 -11.57
CA GLU A 206 8.72 3.65 -10.79
C GLU A 206 7.46 3.19 -11.52
N LEU A 207 6.49 2.70 -10.77
CA LEU A 207 5.17 2.37 -11.28
C LEU A 207 4.32 3.63 -11.31
N TRP A 208 3.62 3.86 -12.40
CA TRP A 208 2.72 4.99 -12.60
C TRP A 208 1.35 4.46 -13.00
N ILE A 209 0.30 5.08 -12.48
CA ILE A 209 -1.09 4.71 -12.76
C ILE A 209 -1.92 5.91 -13.18
N ILE A 210 -3.08 5.62 -13.77
CA ILE A 210 -4.19 6.56 -13.92
C ILE A 210 -5.20 6.28 -12.81
N ASP A 211 -5.36 7.27 -11.93
CA ASP A 211 -6.49 7.38 -11.02
C ASP A 211 -7.65 8.02 -11.80
N ARG A 212 -8.71 7.24 -11.99
CA ARG A 212 -9.87 7.71 -12.75
C ARG A 212 -10.79 8.60 -11.94
N ASP A 213 -10.88 8.42 -10.63
CA ASP A 213 -11.79 9.21 -9.80
C ASP A 213 -11.20 10.60 -9.55
N GLN A 214 -9.90 10.67 -9.28
CA GLN A 214 -9.20 11.95 -9.11
C GLN A 214 -8.78 12.59 -10.45
N LEU A 215 -8.96 11.88 -11.57
CA LEU A 215 -8.53 12.32 -12.89
C LEU A 215 -7.05 12.73 -12.89
N ARG A 216 -6.19 11.84 -12.39
CA ARG A 216 -4.78 12.13 -12.19
C ARG A 216 -3.91 10.98 -12.66
N LEU A 217 -2.74 11.33 -13.17
CA LEU A 217 -1.63 10.40 -13.36
C LEU A 217 -0.68 10.56 -12.17
N GLU A 218 -0.38 9.47 -11.49
CA GLU A 218 0.42 9.51 -10.25
C GLU A 218 1.34 8.29 -10.10
N PRO A 219 2.48 8.43 -9.39
CA PRO A 219 3.35 7.31 -9.10
C PRO A 219 2.77 6.47 -7.95
N VAL A 220 2.92 5.15 -8.06
CA VAL A 220 2.68 4.20 -6.96
C VAL A 220 4.04 3.75 -6.45
N PHE A 221 4.35 4.13 -5.21
CA PHE A 221 5.58 3.71 -4.57
C PHE A 221 5.46 2.27 -4.06
N PHE A 222 6.46 1.47 -4.36
CA PHE A 222 6.55 0.11 -3.87
C PHE A 222 8.00 -0.29 -3.64
N SER A 223 8.19 -1.27 -2.78
CA SER A 223 9.47 -1.94 -2.57
C SER A 223 9.29 -3.44 -2.77
N GLU A 224 10.35 -4.08 -3.24
CA GLU A 224 10.36 -5.52 -3.47
C GLU A 224 11.58 -6.13 -2.79
N GLY A 225 11.37 -7.29 -2.19
CA GLY A 225 12.43 -8.20 -1.75
C GLY A 225 12.33 -9.54 -2.46
N PRO A 226 13.20 -10.51 -2.10
CA PRO A 226 13.20 -11.83 -2.70
C PRO A 226 11.86 -12.57 -2.63
N ASN A 227 11.10 -12.31 -1.55
CA ASN A 227 9.87 -13.00 -1.20
C ASN A 227 8.72 -12.06 -0.86
N PHE A 228 8.86 -10.75 -1.11
CA PHE A 228 7.80 -9.81 -0.78
C PHE A 228 7.68 -8.67 -1.76
N ILE A 229 6.49 -8.10 -1.79
CA ILE A 229 6.19 -6.81 -2.40
C ILE A 229 5.42 -5.99 -1.38
N ALA A 230 5.84 -4.73 -1.18
CA ALA A 230 5.23 -3.83 -0.21
C ALA A 230 4.87 -2.50 -0.87
N GLY A 231 3.68 -2.00 -0.55
CA GLY A 231 3.21 -0.69 -0.99
C GLY A 231 3.83 0.47 -0.20
N GLN A 232 3.34 1.66 -0.48
CA GLN A 232 3.70 2.87 0.24
C GLN A 232 3.25 2.81 1.70
N GLU A 233 4.10 3.32 2.60
CA GLU A 233 3.72 3.56 3.99
C GLU A 233 2.73 4.73 4.10
N GLN A 234 1.63 4.47 4.77
CA GLN A 234 0.61 5.44 5.14
C GLN A 234 0.77 5.77 6.62
N ASN A 235 1.19 7.00 6.92
CA ASN A 235 1.24 7.50 8.28
C ASN A 235 -0.19 7.77 8.76
N ARG A 236 -0.49 7.34 9.99
CA ARG A 236 -1.78 7.45 10.65
C ARG A 236 -1.53 7.71 12.14
N SER A 237 -2.60 7.91 12.88
CA SER A 237 -2.56 8.07 14.33
C SER A 237 -3.68 7.25 14.96
N LEU A 238 -3.36 6.47 15.98
CA LEU A 238 -4.37 5.83 16.81
C LEU A 238 -4.71 6.76 17.96
N LEU A 239 -5.97 7.22 18.02
CA LEU A 239 -6.51 7.97 19.13
C LEU A 239 -7.09 7.00 20.17
N TYR A 240 -6.46 6.96 21.33
CA TYR A 240 -6.96 6.28 22.52
C TYR A 240 -7.80 7.27 23.33
N ARG A 241 -9.02 6.87 23.68
CA ARG A 241 -9.86 7.58 24.66
C ARG A 241 -10.19 6.63 25.80
N ILE A 242 -9.81 7.01 27.01
CA ILE A 242 -9.94 6.17 28.19
C ILE A 242 -10.74 6.93 29.25
N SER A 243 -11.70 6.25 29.87
CA SER A 243 -12.42 6.79 31.03
C SER A 243 -12.66 5.75 32.12
N TRP A 244 -12.41 6.15 33.37
CA TRP A 244 -12.40 5.28 34.55
C TRP A 244 -13.16 5.91 35.74
N ASP A 245 -13.36 5.15 36.82
CA ASP A 245 -13.94 5.68 38.07
C ASP A 245 -12.94 6.62 38.78
N ARG A 246 -13.40 7.79 39.25
CA ARG A 246 -12.56 8.76 39.98
C ARG A 246 -11.90 8.19 41.25
N ASN A 247 -12.44 7.12 41.82
CA ASN A 247 -11.91 6.48 43.01
C ASN A 247 -10.89 5.36 42.69
N LEU A 248 -10.57 5.13 41.42
CA LEU A 248 -9.58 4.14 41.01
C LEU A 248 -8.18 4.56 41.50
N ASP A 249 -7.58 3.74 42.37
CA ASP A 249 -6.25 3.96 42.96
C ASP A 249 -5.23 2.91 42.48
N ARG A 250 -5.38 2.47 41.22
CA ARG A 250 -4.53 1.46 40.59
C ARG A 250 -3.85 2.00 39.36
N THR A 251 -2.69 1.44 39.04
CA THR A 251 -2.03 1.73 37.76
C THR A 251 -2.79 1.03 36.65
N LEU A 252 -3.23 1.80 35.65
CA LEU A 252 -3.80 1.28 34.43
C LEU A 252 -2.68 0.86 33.46
N VAL A 253 -2.82 -0.32 32.87
CA VAL A 253 -1.90 -0.87 31.88
C VAL A 253 -2.66 -0.94 30.55
N VAL A 254 -2.24 -0.12 29.58
CA VAL A 254 -2.84 -0.04 28.25
C VAL A 254 -1.91 -0.68 27.24
N VAL A 255 -2.39 -1.72 26.55
CA VAL A 255 -1.62 -2.42 25.53
C VAL A 255 -1.54 -1.57 24.26
N LEU A 256 -0.32 -1.42 23.74
CA LEU A 256 -0.07 -0.78 22.45
C LEU A 256 0.00 -1.83 21.34
N PRO A 257 -0.32 -1.48 20.08
CA PRO A 257 -0.11 -2.37 18.95
C PRO A 257 1.38 -2.71 18.83
N ALA A 258 1.70 -3.89 18.34
CA ALA A 258 3.09 -4.25 18.12
C ALA A 258 3.61 -3.64 16.81
N SER A 259 4.93 -3.50 16.73
CA SER A 259 5.57 -3.25 15.44
C SER A 259 5.82 -4.57 14.72
N GLY A 260 5.62 -4.58 13.42
CA GLY A 260 5.77 -5.71 12.52
C GLY A 260 6.22 -5.27 11.13
N ARG A 261 6.11 -6.16 10.16
CA ARG A 261 6.58 -5.93 8.79
C ARG A 261 5.73 -4.96 7.99
N GLY A 262 4.42 -4.98 8.21
CA GLY A 262 3.45 -4.04 7.64
C GLY A 262 3.11 -2.85 8.54
N GLN A 263 3.64 -2.81 9.77
CA GLN A 263 3.20 -1.89 10.81
C GLN A 263 4.37 -1.36 11.65
N ARG A 264 4.55 -0.04 11.69
CA ARG A 264 5.50 0.62 12.60
C ARG A 264 4.74 1.45 13.62
N VAL A 265 4.98 1.20 14.90
CA VAL A 265 4.30 1.90 16.00
C VAL A 265 5.30 2.82 16.69
N GLY A 266 5.03 4.12 16.63
CA GLY A 266 5.86 5.13 17.30
C GLY A 266 5.56 5.24 18.78
N SER A 267 6.09 6.29 19.43
CA SER A 267 5.86 6.53 20.85
C SER A 267 4.55 7.28 21.09
N PRO A 268 3.77 6.91 22.12
CA PRO A 268 2.58 7.66 22.51
C PRO A 268 2.88 9.14 22.76
N MET A 269 2.02 10.00 22.23
CA MET A 269 2.02 11.44 22.43
C MET A 269 1.16 11.75 23.66
N LEU A 270 1.75 11.51 24.84
CA LEU A 270 1.15 11.75 26.15
C LEU A 270 1.94 12.82 26.91
N SER A 271 1.25 13.54 27.79
CA SER A 271 1.86 14.44 28.79
C SER A 271 1.26 14.13 30.16
N GLY A 272 2.10 14.03 31.20
CA GLY A 272 1.66 13.71 32.56
C GLY A 272 2.44 12.57 33.19
N ASN A 273 1.85 11.92 34.20
CA ASN A 273 2.47 10.78 34.90
C ASN A 273 2.13 9.46 34.18
N PHE A 274 2.94 9.11 33.19
CA PHE A 274 2.85 7.85 32.46
C PHE A 274 4.25 7.31 32.19
N ASP A 275 4.34 5.99 32.02
CA ASP A 275 5.56 5.32 31.56
C ASP A 275 5.24 4.44 30.36
N VAL A 276 6.15 4.38 29.39
CA VAL A 276 6.06 3.42 28.29
C VAL A 276 7.12 2.35 28.53
N THR A 277 6.68 1.11 28.67
CA THR A 277 7.57 -0.01 29.01
C THR A 277 7.16 -1.28 28.27
N TYR A 278 7.86 -2.37 28.56
CA TYR A 278 7.60 -3.69 28.03
C TYR A 278 7.36 -4.66 29.19
N LEU A 279 6.41 -5.56 28.97
CA LEU A 279 6.26 -6.79 29.76
C LEU A 279 7.36 -7.79 29.39
N SER A 280 7.54 -8.85 30.18
CA SER A 280 8.62 -9.84 29.99
C SER A 280 8.51 -10.61 28.67
N ASP A 281 7.29 -10.71 28.16
CA ASP A 281 6.99 -11.31 26.89
C ASP A 281 7.36 -10.38 25.70
N GLY A 282 7.57 -9.09 25.94
CA GLY A 282 7.86 -8.06 24.94
C GLY A 282 6.63 -7.26 24.50
N THR A 283 5.47 -7.41 25.15
CA THR A 283 4.29 -6.60 24.91
C THR A 283 4.54 -5.17 25.37
N ARG A 284 4.37 -4.21 24.46
CA ARG A 284 4.58 -2.79 24.75
C ARG A 284 3.33 -2.23 25.41
N VAL A 285 3.49 -1.59 26.56
CA VAL A 285 2.38 -1.05 27.34
C VAL A 285 2.62 0.40 27.73
N VAL A 286 1.53 1.13 27.93
CA VAL A 286 1.53 2.43 28.61
C VAL A 286 0.98 2.22 30.01
N LEU A 287 1.80 2.55 31.00
CA LEU A 287 1.39 2.63 32.40
C LEU A 287 0.85 4.02 32.65
N ILE A 288 -0.41 4.11 33.05
CA ILE A 288 -1.10 5.34 33.36
C ILE A 288 -1.41 5.28 34.84
N ARG A 289 -0.85 6.22 35.61
CA ARG A 289 -1.14 6.35 37.03
C ARG A 289 -2.20 7.44 37.16
N PRO A 290 -3.48 7.08 37.37
CA PRO A 290 -4.50 8.06 37.69
C PRO A 290 -4.13 8.61 39.06
N GLY A 291 -3.36 9.71 39.11
CA GLY A 291 -3.04 10.33 40.39
C GLY A 291 -4.30 10.82 41.09
N ARG A 292 -4.17 11.59 42.18
CA ARG A 292 -5.25 12.42 42.75
C ARG A 292 -5.71 13.56 41.79
N SER A 293 -5.61 13.33 40.50
CA SER A 293 -6.12 14.16 39.42
C SER A 293 -7.65 14.14 39.44
N THR A 294 -8.27 15.30 39.28
CA THR A 294 -9.73 15.42 39.14
C THR A 294 -10.26 14.88 37.81
N SER A 295 -9.40 14.46 36.89
CA SER A 295 -9.78 13.93 35.58
C SER A 295 -9.98 12.43 35.62
N SER A 296 -11.19 11.99 35.27
CA SER A 296 -11.56 10.58 35.06
C SER A 296 -11.48 10.16 33.59
N LYS A 297 -10.80 10.97 32.77
CA LYS A 297 -10.66 10.78 31.33
C LYS A 297 -9.24 11.12 30.89
N LEU A 298 -8.75 10.38 29.89
CA LEU A 298 -7.48 10.65 29.22
C LEU A 298 -7.63 10.34 27.74
N GLU A 299 -7.04 11.21 26.92
CA GLU A 299 -6.91 10.99 25.50
C GLU A 299 -5.45 11.09 25.09
N PHE A 300 -5.01 10.18 24.21
CA PHE A 300 -3.69 10.28 23.61
C PHE A 300 -3.60 9.63 22.25
N ARG A 301 -2.57 10.04 21.51
CA ARG A 301 -2.30 9.55 20.16
C ARG A 301 -1.09 8.64 20.14
N VAL A 302 -1.14 7.61 19.31
CA VAL A 302 0.02 6.76 19.00
C VAL A 302 0.24 6.84 17.49
N PRO A 303 1.34 7.45 17.02
CA PRO A 303 1.64 7.50 15.60
C PRO A 303 1.92 6.08 15.10
N ILE A 304 1.34 5.75 13.96
CA ILE A 304 1.49 4.44 13.32
C ILE A 304 1.72 4.62 11.83
N ALA A 305 2.62 3.84 11.25
CA ALA A 305 2.80 3.76 9.80
C ALA A 305 2.38 2.36 9.34
N LEU A 306 1.40 2.31 8.44
CA LEU A 306 0.86 1.07 7.90
C LEU A 306 1.21 0.95 6.42
N ARG A 307 1.59 -0.24 5.96
CA ARG A 307 1.80 -0.53 4.55
C ARG A 307 1.24 -1.89 4.21
N SER A 308 0.73 -2.02 2.98
CA SER A 308 0.37 -3.33 2.45
C SER A 308 1.64 -4.12 2.17
N VAL A 309 1.67 -5.39 2.58
CA VAL A 309 2.78 -6.29 2.28
C VAL A 309 2.24 -7.66 1.89
N ASP A 310 2.63 -8.14 0.71
CA ASP A 310 2.33 -9.49 0.23
C ASP A 310 3.62 -10.30 0.23
N TYR A 311 3.74 -11.24 1.18
CA TYR A 311 4.84 -12.18 1.25
C TYR A 311 4.47 -13.48 0.56
N LEU A 312 5.36 -13.96 -0.30
CA LEU A 312 5.27 -15.24 -0.97
C LEU A 312 6.52 -16.06 -0.65
N PHE A 313 6.38 -17.04 0.24
CA PHE A 313 7.46 -17.97 0.57
C PHE A 313 7.37 -19.23 -0.27
N SER A 314 8.52 -19.77 -0.67
CA SER A 314 8.60 -21.15 -1.19
C SER A 314 8.28 -22.15 -0.07
N ARG A 315 7.94 -23.39 -0.41
CA ARG A 315 7.73 -24.44 0.60
C ARG A 315 8.91 -24.62 1.55
N GLU A 316 10.13 -24.61 1.03
CA GLU A 316 11.36 -24.82 1.80
C GLU A 316 11.69 -23.62 2.69
N ASP A 317 11.31 -22.42 2.25
CA ASP A 317 11.55 -21.16 2.96
C ASP A 317 10.40 -20.73 3.87
N SER A 318 9.34 -21.53 3.97
CA SER A 318 8.12 -21.19 4.68
C SER A 318 8.40 -21.02 6.18
N PRO A 319 7.88 -19.94 6.82
CA PRO A 319 7.89 -19.81 8.27
C PRO A 319 7.24 -21.02 8.95
N GLU A 320 7.74 -21.38 10.14
CA GLU A 320 7.23 -22.52 10.92
C GLU A 320 6.13 -22.07 11.87
N LEU A 321 5.09 -22.90 12.01
CA LEU A 321 4.01 -22.70 12.98
C LEU A 321 4.57 -22.74 14.41
N ILE A 322 4.24 -21.74 15.23
CA ILE A 322 4.57 -21.74 16.65
C ILE A 322 3.31 -21.93 17.50
N ASN A 323 3.47 -22.48 18.71
CA ASN A 323 2.35 -22.74 19.63
C ASN A 323 1.90 -21.46 20.37
N ARG A 324 1.57 -20.41 19.60
CA ARG A 324 1.05 -19.13 20.06
C ARG A 324 0.09 -18.57 19.02
N LYS A 325 -0.84 -17.71 19.43
CA LYS A 325 -1.73 -16.96 18.53
C LYS A 325 -1.44 -15.47 18.60
N GLY A 326 -1.64 -14.78 17.48
CA GLY A 326 -1.65 -13.32 17.38
C GLY A 326 -3.02 -12.87 16.89
N CYS A 327 -3.50 -11.73 17.38
CA CYS A 327 -4.84 -11.25 17.09
C CYS A 327 -4.79 -10.00 16.21
N PHE A 328 -5.73 -9.89 15.27
CA PHE A 328 -5.85 -8.76 14.37
C PHE A 328 -7.22 -8.12 14.42
N ILE A 329 -7.25 -6.86 14.04
CA ILE A 329 -8.50 -6.13 13.85
C ILE A 329 -8.49 -5.47 12.49
N ASP A 330 -9.53 -5.74 11.72
CA ASP A 330 -9.84 -4.98 10.51
C ASP A 330 -10.42 -3.63 10.89
N VAL A 331 -9.81 -2.55 10.41
CA VAL A 331 -10.31 -1.19 10.62
C VAL A 331 -11.28 -0.82 9.49
N LYS A 332 -12.50 -0.43 9.84
CA LYS A 332 -13.51 0.04 8.88
C LYS A 332 -13.82 1.50 9.13
N GLN A 333 -13.58 2.35 8.11
CA GLN A 333 -13.84 3.79 8.20
C GLN A 333 -13.16 4.48 9.40
N GLY A 334 -12.01 3.97 9.84
CA GLY A 334 -11.27 4.49 11.00
C GLY A 334 -11.76 3.99 12.36
N ILE A 335 -12.80 3.15 12.41
CA ILE A 335 -13.35 2.62 13.67
C ILE A 335 -12.95 1.15 13.84
N ILE A 336 -12.43 0.84 15.04
CA ILE A 336 -12.14 -0.51 15.52
C ILE A 336 -13.40 -1.04 16.21
N GLU A 337 -14.32 -1.65 15.45
CA GLU A 337 -15.60 -2.16 15.99
C GLU A 337 -15.62 -3.69 16.20
N GLN A 338 -14.60 -4.40 15.73
CA GLN A 338 -14.64 -5.86 15.62
C GLN A 338 -13.89 -6.56 16.76
N LYS A 339 -14.42 -7.72 17.17
CA LYS A 339 -13.67 -8.67 18.00
C LYS A 339 -12.40 -9.09 17.25
N PRO A 340 -11.24 -9.19 17.92
CA PRO A 340 -10.00 -9.58 17.26
C PRO A 340 -10.12 -10.98 16.68
N VAL A 341 -9.58 -11.16 15.48
CA VAL A 341 -9.45 -12.46 14.84
C VAL A 341 -8.06 -13.01 15.18
N CYS A 342 -8.02 -13.96 16.10
CA CYS A 342 -6.76 -14.59 16.52
C CYS A 342 -6.39 -15.74 15.57
N ARG A 343 -5.16 -15.71 15.06
CA ARG A 343 -4.58 -16.73 14.16
C ARG A 343 -3.32 -17.30 14.77
N PRO A 344 -2.96 -18.55 14.46
CA PRO A 344 -1.67 -19.10 14.86
C PRO A 344 -0.53 -18.25 14.32
N LEU A 345 0.53 -18.09 15.10
CA LEU A 345 1.73 -17.37 14.70
C LEU A 345 2.70 -18.30 13.98
N TYR A 346 3.51 -17.71 13.12
CA TYR A 346 4.54 -18.38 12.35
C TYR A 346 5.85 -17.59 12.45
N LYS A 347 6.99 -18.28 12.51
CA LYS A 347 8.30 -17.63 12.68
C LYS A 347 9.32 -18.23 11.71
N LYS A 348 10.19 -17.38 11.15
CA LYS A 348 11.36 -17.83 10.38
C LYS A 348 12.64 -17.37 11.09
N GLY A 349 13.39 -18.32 11.65
CA GLY A 349 14.63 -18.03 12.37
C GLY A 349 14.43 -17.04 13.53
N GLN A 350 15.19 -15.94 13.50
CA GLN A 350 15.14 -14.88 14.54
C GLN A 350 14.18 -13.73 14.22
N GLU A 351 13.46 -13.80 13.10
CA GLU A 351 12.50 -12.75 12.72
C GLU A 351 11.31 -12.69 13.70
N PRO A 352 10.64 -11.53 13.85
CA PRO A 352 9.39 -11.45 14.59
C PRO A 352 8.37 -12.45 14.05
N ALA A 353 7.61 -13.07 14.95
CA ALA A 353 6.55 -13.98 14.53
C ALA A 353 5.45 -13.18 13.81
N ILE A 354 5.00 -13.70 12.69
CA ILE A 354 3.90 -13.15 11.89
C ILE A 354 2.70 -14.08 12.01
N PRO A 355 1.48 -13.54 12.10
CA PRO A 355 0.31 -14.40 12.12
C PRO A 355 0.11 -15.15 10.81
N GLY A 356 -0.64 -16.25 10.88
CA GLY A 356 -0.64 -17.29 9.87
C GLY A 356 -0.98 -16.89 8.44
N PRO A 357 -0.59 -17.75 7.48
CA PRO A 357 -0.72 -17.45 6.06
C PRO A 357 -2.19 -17.29 5.70
N ARG A 358 -2.47 -16.33 4.83
CA ARG A 358 -3.80 -16.07 4.32
C ARG A 358 -4.18 -17.07 3.23
N GLU A 359 -3.20 -17.67 2.58
CA GLU A 359 -3.37 -18.61 1.49
C GLU A 359 -2.24 -19.65 1.50
N ILE A 360 -2.59 -20.94 1.46
CA ILE A 360 -1.66 -22.05 1.25
C ILE A 360 -1.69 -22.39 -0.24
N LEU A 361 -0.54 -22.33 -0.88
CA LEU A 361 -0.37 -22.57 -2.31
C LEU A 361 0.34 -23.90 -2.52
N ASP A 362 0.15 -24.52 -3.68
CA ASP A 362 0.92 -25.70 -4.05
C ASP A 362 2.44 -25.45 -4.02
N SER A 363 2.87 -24.21 -4.24
CA SER A 363 4.30 -23.85 -4.25
C SER A 363 4.82 -23.24 -2.95
N GLY A 364 3.99 -23.09 -1.91
CA GLY A 364 4.41 -22.50 -0.64
C GLY A 364 3.28 -21.81 0.09
N VAL A 365 3.57 -20.74 0.82
CA VAL A 365 2.57 -20.02 1.61
C VAL A 365 2.60 -18.52 1.34
N ARG A 366 1.43 -17.90 1.36
CA ARG A 366 1.28 -16.46 1.18
C ARG A 366 0.73 -15.82 2.45
N PHE A 367 1.42 -14.79 2.92
CA PHE A 367 0.98 -13.92 4.00
C PHE A 367 0.57 -12.57 3.41
N LEU A 368 -0.47 -11.96 3.98
CA LEU A 368 -0.91 -10.64 3.56
C LEU A 368 -1.17 -9.77 4.76
N ASP A 369 -0.48 -8.63 4.78
CA ASP A 369 -0.81 -7.48 5.60
C ASP A 369 -1.45 -6.40 4.72
N SER A 370 -2.55 -5.81 5.20
CA SER A 370 -3.27 -4.72 4.56
C SER A 370 -2.98 -3.41 5.28
N VAL A 371 -3.05 -2.27 4.59
CA VAL A 371 -2.99 -0.95 5.25
C VAL A 371 -4.19 -0.70 6.19
N HIS A 372 -5.23 -1.52 6.07
CA HIS A 372 -6.45 -1.45 6.87
C HIS A 372 -6.45 -2.42 8.06
N ASP A 373 -5.53 -3.38 8.10
CA ASP A 373 -5.48 -4.39 9.14
C ASP A 373 -4.54 -3.87 10.24
N LEU A 374 -5.06 -3.63 11.45
CA LEU A 374 -4.25 -3.27 12.61
C LEU A 374 -3.83 -4.54 13.34
N GLU A 375 -2.53 -4.75 13.41
CA GLU A 375 -1.95 -5.86 14.16
C GLU A 375 -1.84 -5.49 15.64
N LEU A 376 -2.80 -5.97 16.43
CA LEU A 376 -2.73 -5.98 17.88
C LEU A 376 -2.14 -7.31 18.33
N LEU A 377 -0.87 -7.53 18.00
CA LEU A 377 -0.14 -8.67 18.53
C LEU A 377 -0.27 -8.66 20.06
N ARG A 378 -0.76 -9.79 20.58
CA ARG A 378 -0.87 -10.13 21.99
C ARG A 378 -1.98 -9.38 22.70
N ILE A 379 -3.20 -9.83 22.43
CA ILE A 379 -4.33 -9.73 23.35
C ILE A 379 -4.66 -11.18 23.71
N PRO A 380 -4.84 -11.56 24.99
CA PRO A 380 -5.16 -12.93 25.37
C PRO A 380 -6.40 -13.43 24.62
N GLU A 381 -6.44 -14.71 24.23
CA GLU A 381 -7.58 -15.27 23.51
C GLU A 381 -8.89 -15.05 24.30
N GLY A 382 -9.87 -14.40 23.69
CA GLY A 382 -11.14 -14.04 24.34
C GLY A 382 -11.17 -12.66 25.01
N SER A 383 -10.05 -11.94 25.07
CA SER A 383 -10.00 -10.56 25.55
C SER A 383 -10.53 -9.58 24.50
N ASN A 384 -11.25 -8.56 24.96
CA ASN A 384 -11.70 -7.45 24.12
C ASN A 384 -10.51 -6.48 23.91
N PRO A 385 -10.24 -5.99 22.69
CA PRO A 385 -9.15 -5.05 22.39
C PRO A 385 -9.33 -3.69 23.05
N ALA A 386 -10.53 -3.44 23.57
CA ALA A 386 -10.84 -2.33 24.45
C ALA A 386 -10.65 -2.66 25.96
N ILE A 387 -9.87 -3.68 26.32
CA ILE A 387 -9.57 -3.99 27.73
C ILE A 387 -8.33 -3.22 28.16
N VAL A 388 -8.51 -2.44 29.22
CA VAL A 388 -7.42 -1.91 30.03
C VAL A 388 -7.22 -2.87 31.20
N TYR A 389 -5.98 -3.12 31.57
CA TYR A 389 -5.67 -3.92 32.76
C TYR A 389 -5.31 -3.01 33.92
N SER A 390 -5.37 -3.52 35.15
CA SER A 390 -4.89 -2.78 36.31
C SER A 390 -4.02 -3.62 37.23
N VAL A 391 -3.08 -2.94 37.88
CA VAL A 391 -2.16 -3.53 38.86
C VAL A 391 -1.98 -2.58 40.05
N ASP A 392 -1.82 -3.16 41.24
CA ASP A 392 -1.48 -2.41 42.45
C ASP A 392 -0.02 -1.94 42.37
N ASP A 393 0.91 -2.89 42.17
CA ASP A 393 2.33 -2.64 41.88
C ASP A 393 2.71 -3.27 40.55
N PHE A 394 3.27 -2.48 39.63
CA PHE A 394 3.71 -2.97 38.33
C PHE A 394 5.05 -3.71 38.42
N ASP A 395 5.08 -4.94 37.94
CA ASP A 395 6.31 -5.74 37.79
C ASP A 395 6.54 -6.05 36.30
N PRO A 396 7.63 -5.55 35.67
CA PRO A 396 7.94 -5.84 34.26
C PRO A 396 8.23 -7.32 33.99
N SER A 397 8.40 -8.16 35.02
CA SER A 397 8.58 -9.60 34.87
C SER A 397 7.28 -10.35 34.50
N GLN A 398 6.12 -9.70 34.70
CA GLN A 398 4.80 -10.25 34.38
C GLN A 398 4.58 -10.41 32.87
N ASP A 399 3.80 -11.42 32.50
CA ASP A 399 3.24 -11.59 31.15
C ASP A 399 1.83 -10.95 31.09
N LEU A 400 1.32 -10.69 29.89
CA LEU A 400 0.00 -10.12 29.67
C LEU A 400 -1.12 -11.00 30.24
N ASP A 401 -0.94 -12.33 30.20
CA ASP A 401 -1.89 -13.30 30.75
C ASP A 401 -1.97 -13.26 32.29
N ASP A 402 -0.99 -12.66 32.97
CA ASP A 402 -0.99 -12.49 34.44
C ASP A 402 -1.83 -11.28 34.88
N LEU A 403 -2.19 -10.39 33.95
CA LEU A 403 -2.87 -9.13 34.26
C LEU A 403 -4.39 -9.31 34.40
N ARG A 404 -4.98 -8.54 35.31
CA ARG A 404 -6.43 -8.55 35.53
C ARG A 404 -7.13 -7.48 34.70
N PRO A 405 -8.20 -7.82 33.96
CA PRO A 405 -8.98 -6.82 33.22
C PRO A 405 -9.64 -5.86 34.22
N GLU A 406 -9.63 -4.57 33.89
CA GLU A 406 -10.23 -3.50 34.68
C GLU A 406 -11.49 -2.97 33.99
N ASN A 407 -12.49 -2.58 34.78
CA ASN A 407 -13.75 -2.07 34.24
C ASN A 407 -13.61 -0.60 33.83
N VAL A 408 -12.90 -0.38 32.72
CA VAL A 408 -12.59 0.92 32.12
C VAL A 408 -13.14 0.96 30.70
N GLN A 409 -13.74 2.08 30.33
CA GLN A 409 -14.16 2.30 28.95
C GLN A 409 -12.95 2.78 28.14
N LEU A 410 -12.54 1.99 27.15
CA LEU A 410 -11.51 2.32 26.18
C LEU A 410 -12.10 2.34 24.76
N GLU A 411 -11.85 3.42 24.05
CA GLU A 411 -12.16 3.54 22.62
C GLU A 411 -10.85 3.80 21.86
N ILE A 412 -10.66 3.10 20.75
CA ILE A 412 -9.50 3.26 19.87
C ILE A 412 -10.01 3.63 18.47
N PHE A 413 -9.53 4.75 17.94
CA PHE A 413 -9.86 5.21 16.59
C PHE A 413 -8.59 5.29 15.77
N LEU A 414 -8.61 4.74 14.55
CA LEU A 414 -7.57 5.01 13.57
C LEU A 414 -7.93 6.30 12.82
N GLU A 415 -7.23 7.38 13.14
CA GLU A 415 -7.34 8.65 12.43
C GLU A 415 -6.79 8.45 11.01
N THR A 416 -7.66 8.69 10.03
CA THR A 416 -7.31 8.69 8.61
C THR A 416 -7.06 10.12 8.16
N ASP A 417 -6.03 10.33 7.35
CA ASP A 417 -5.85 11.60 6.66
C ASP A 417 -7.06 11.79 5.74
N ARG A 418 -7.90 12.77 6.04
CA ARG A 418 -9.04 13.14 5.20
C ARG A 418 -8.60 13.99 4.03
#